data_AF-A0A821TU27-F1
#
_entry.id   AF-A0A821TU27-F1
#
_cell.length_a   1.000
_cell.length_b   1.000
_cell.length_c   1.000
_cell.angle_alpha   90.00
_cell.angle_beta   90.00
_cell.angle_gamma   90.00
#
_symmetry.space_group_name_H-M   'P 1'
#
loop_
_entity.id
_entity.type
_entity.pdbx_description
1 polymer ?
#
loop_
_entity_poly.entity_id
_entity_poly.type
_entity_poly.pdbx_seq_one_letter_code
_entity_poly.pdbx_strand_id
1 'polypeptide(L)'
;MPQVIQFCFLAFYTTLVRCITAILARITENCKSLKASDEANMSIRQMELVYMKVFEIKMDINKAFEGPILASLFQSFHALVSEAYLIYYAELHTNDTSKTFVYNNGVWITCQFIKIYLLSYSGNSLKAEAFKIGEALHYVSTEGQGLRWMMEVQHFSTMLKYQSMDISVFGYFSLNATLMFNMSASAITYLIIMVQFA
;
A
#
# COMPACT_ATOMS: atom_id res chain seq x y z
N MET A 1 -17.43 18.40 -5.46
CA MET A 1 -18.09 17.37 -4.62
C MET A 1 -17.49 15.96 -4.81
N PRO A 2 -17.32 15.40 -6.03
CA PRO A 2 -16.83 14.01 -6.19
C PRO A 2 -15.40 13.78 -5.65
N GLN A 3 -14.49 14.74 -5.85
CA GLN A 3 -13.09 14.63 -5.39
C GLN A 3 -12.95 14.61 -3.87
N VAL A 4 -13.72 15.45 -3.16
CA VAL A 4 -13.66 15.51 -1.69
C VAL A 4 -14.04 14.17 -1.09
N ILE A 5 -15.09 13.52 -1.64
CA ILE A 5 -15.51 12.19 -1.23
C ILE A 5 -14.38 11.17 -1.46
N GLN A 6 -13.71 11.19 -2.61
CA GLN A 6 -12.57 10.31 -2.88
C GLN A 6 -11.39 10.54 -1.93
N PHE A 7 -11.06 11.80 -1.62
CA PHE A 7 -10.00 12.12 -0.67
C PHE A 7 -10.36 11.71 0.76
N CYS A 8 -11.61 11.90 1.19
CA CYS A 8 -12.10 11.41 2.48
C CYS A 8 -12.01 9.88 2.57
N PHE A 9 -12.47 9.19 1.52
CA PHE A 9 -12.36 7.74 1.39
C PHE A 9 -10.90 7.27 1.46
N LEU A 10 -10.01 7.92 0.72
CA LEU A 10 -8.59 7.58 0.70
C LEU A 10 -7.92 7.86 2.04
N ALA A 11 -8.25 8.96 2.70
CA ALA A 11 -7.78 9.29 4.04
C ALA A 11 -8.24 8.23 5.05
N PHE A 12 -9.50 7.81 4.98
CA PHE A 12 -10.03 6.75 5.84
C PHE A 12 -9.31 5.41 5.59
N TYR A 13 -9.19 4.99 4.33
CA TYR A 13 -8.46 3.78 3.94
C TYR A 13 -7.01 3.79 4.45
N THR A 14 -6.26 4.85 4.14
CA THR A 14 -4.85 4.96 4.54
C THR A 14 -4.68 5.01 6.06
N THR A 15 -5.66 5.57 6.78
CA THR A 15 -5.68 5.56 8.25
C THR A 15 -5.87 4.14 8.78
N LEU A 16 -6.82 3.37 8.25
CA LEU A 16 -7.02 1.97 8.63
C LEU A 16 -5.75 1.13 8.36
N VAL A 17 -5.13 1.29 7.19
CA VAL A 17 -3.89 0.59 6.84
C VAL A 17 -2.73 1.01 7.77
N ARG A 18 -2.65 2.29 8.16
CA ARG A 18 -1.66 2.74 9.14
C ARG A 18 -1.92 2.18 10.54
N CYS A 19 -3.17 2.05 10.97
CA CYS A 19 -3.52 1.43 12.24
C CYS A 19 -3.03 -0.02 12.31
N ILE A 20 -3.31 -0.84 11.29
CA ILE A 20 -2.81 -2.22 11.25
C ILE A 20 -1.28 -2.27 11.15
N THR A 21 -0.65 -1.37 10.40
CA THR A 21 0.82 -1.28 10.30
C THR A 21 1.45 -0.94 11.66
N ALA A 22 0.83 -0.04 12.44
CA ALA A 22 1.29 0.28 13.79
C ALA A 22 1.17 -0.90 14.76
N ILE A 23 0.13 -1.74 14.61
CA ILE A 23 0.01 -2.97 15.40
C ILE A 23 1.12 -3.95 15.02
N LEU A 24 1.42 -4.12 13.73
CA LEU A 24 2.54 -4.94 13.27
C LEU A 24 3.87 -4.44 13.82
N ALA A 25 4.10 -3.12 13.83
CA ALA A 25 5.32 -2.54 14.41
C ALA A 25 5.51 -2.88 15.89
N ARG A 26 4.41 -2.92 16.67
CA ARG A 26 4.46 -3.38 18.07
C ARG A 26 4.82 -4.86 18.18
N ILE A 27 4.34 -5.70 17.27
CA ILE A 27 4.76 -7.11 17.20
C ILE A 27 6.26 -7.19 16.91
N THR A 28 6.77 -6.41 15.95
CA THR A 28 8.20 -6.34 15.63
C THR A 28 9.04 -5.98 16.87
N GLU A 29 8.62 -4.97 17.64
CA GLU A 29 9.29 -4.56 18.88
C GLU A 29 9.25 -5.64 19.97
N ASN A 30 8.11 -6.31 20.13
CA ASN A 30 7.98 -7.44 21.05
C ASN A 30 8.87 -8.62 20.62
N CYS A 31 8.96 -8.94 19.33
CA CYS A 31 9.88 -9.94 18.80
C CYS A 31 11.34 -9.64 19.17
N LYS A 32 11.76 -8.38 19.06
CA LYS A 32 13.14 -7.95 19.39
C LYS A 32 13.44 -7.98 20.89
N SER A 33 12.44 -7.86 21.75
CA SER A 33 12.60 -7.81 23.21
C SER A 33 12.43 -9.17 23.90
N LEU A 34 11.99 -10.20 23.16
CA LEU A 34 11.88 -11.57 23.67
C LEU A 34 13.23 -12.08 24.17
N LYS A 35 13.28 -12.36 25.47
CA LYS A 35 14.31 -13.17 26.09
C LYS A 35 13.80 -14.60 26.21
N ALA A 36 14.72 -15.56 26.16
CA ALA A 36 14.41 -16.99 26.06
C ALA A 36 14.00 -17.60 27.43
N SER A 37 12.87 -17.16 28.00
CA SER A 37 12.28 -17.58 29.29
C SER A 37 10.88 -18.18 29.09
N ASP A 38 10.30 -18.88 30.06
CA ASP A 38 8.95 -19.45 29.97
C ASP A 38 7.84 -18.40 29.75
N GLU A 39 8.04 -17.16 30.20
CA GLU A 39 7.16 -16.01 29.87
C GLU A 39 7.18 -15.68 28.36
N ALA A 40 8.26 -16.04 27.65
CA ALA A 40 8.43 -15.82 26.22
C ALA A 40 7.56 -16.75 25.37
N ASN A 41 7.36 -18.00 25.80
CA ASN A 41 6.47 -18.96 25.14
C ASN A 41 5.04 -18.40 25.07
N MET A 42 4.55 -17.85 26.18
CA MET A 42 3.23 -17.23 26.23
C MET A 42 3.15 -15.96 25.36
N SER A 43 4.24 -15.21 25.27
CA SER A 43 4.34 -14.00 24.44
C SER A 43 4.31 -14.32 22.94
N ILE A 44 5.05 -15.33 22.44
CA ILE A 44 5.04 -15.72 21.01
C ILE A 44 3.64 -16.10 20.55
N ARG A 45 2.94 -16.94 21.31
CA ARG A 45 1.58 -17.36 20.96
C ARG A 45 0.61 -16.18 20.94
N GLN A 46 0.78 -15.20 21.84
CA GLN A 46 -0.01 -13.97 21.82
C GLN A 46 0.28 -13.13 20.56
N MET A 47 1.54 -12.96 20.19
CA MET A 47 1.91 -12.25 18.95
C MET A 47 1.36 -12.93 17.71
N GLU A 48 1.40 -14.27 17.66
CA GLU A 48 0.81 -15.05 16.57
C GLU A 48 -0.69 -14.79 16.43
N LEU A 49 -1.44 -14.83 17.54
CA LEU A 49 -2.88 -14.56 17.56
C LEU A 49 -3.20 -13.12 17.14
N VAL A 50 -2.38 -12.14 17.57
CA VAL A 50 -2.55 -10.74 17.13
C VAL A 50 -2.26 -10.61 15.65
N TYR A 51 -1.21 -11.26 15.14
CA TYR A 51 -0.88 -11.26 13.71
C TYR A 51 -2.02 -11.84 12.86
N MET A 52 -2.59 -12.98 13.26
CA MET A 52 -3.72 -13.57 12.54
C MET A 52 -4.94 -12.63 12.50
N LYS A 53 -5.27 -11.99 13.63
CA LYS A 53 -6.35 -10.98 13.66
C LYS A 53 -6.05 -9.80 12.74
N VAL A 54 -4.80 -9.32 12.72
CA VAL A 54 -4.39 -8.25 11.80
C VAL A 54 -4.54 -8.69 10.34
N PHE A 55 -4.18 -9.94 10.03
CA PHE A 55 -4.34 -10.50 8.70
C PHE A 55 -5.82 -10.57 8.27
N GLU A 56 -6.71 -11.02 9.15
CA GLU A 56 -8.17 -11.02 8.93
C GLU A 56 -8.70 -9.60 8.68
N ILE A 57 -8.34 -8.64 9.56
CA ILE A 57 -8.72 -7.22 9.39
C ILE A 57 -8.21 -6.67 8.06
N LYS A 58 -6.97 -7.01 7.67
CA LYS A 58 -6.42 -6.63 6.38
C LYS A 58 -7.23 -7.21 5.22
N MET A 59 -7.70 -8.46 5.31
CA MET A 59 -8.56 -9.04 4.28
C MET A 59 -9.90 -8.32 4.18
N ASP A 60 -10.49 -7.95 5.31
CA ASP A 60 -11.76 -7.22 5.35
C ASP A 60 -11.62 -5.79 4.80
N ILE A 61 -10.53 -5.09 5.15
CA ILE A 61 -10.18 -3.80 4.54
C ILE A 61 -10.00 -3.98 3.04
N ASN A 62 -9.28 -5.00 2.59
CA ASN A 62 -9.06 -5.19 1.15
C ASN A 62 -10.38 -5.40 0.39
N LYS A 63 -11.26 -6.29 0.89
CA LYS A 63 -12.57 -6.57 0.29
C LYS A 63 -13.49 -5.35 0.29
N ALA A 64 -13.49 -4.55 1.36
CA ALA A 64 -14.36 -3.37 1.44
C ALA A 64 -13.89 -2.24 0.53
N PHE A 65 -12.58 -2.16 0.24
CA PHE A 65 -11.98 -1.03 -0.46
C PHE A 65 -11.51 -1.33 -1.89
N GLU A 66 -11.44 -2.59 -2.32
CA GLU A 66 -10.94 -2.96 -3.66
C GLU A 66 -11.70 -2.27 -4.81
N GLY A 67 -13.04 -2.26 -4.77
CA GLY A 67 -13.87 -1.60 -5.79
C GLY A 67 -13.67 -0.07 -5.83
N PRO A 68 -13.84 0.64 -4.71
CA PRO A 68 -13.58 2.07 -4.63
C PRO A 68 -12.13 2.48 -4.98
N ILE A 69 -11.12 1.68 -4.59
CA ILE A 69 -9.73 1.89 -4.99
C ILE A 69 -9.59 1.77 -6.50
N LEU A 70 -10.18 0.72 -7.11
CA LEU A 70 -10.15 0.54 -8.56
C LEU A 70 -10.75 1.75 -9.29
N ALA A 71 -11.93 2.20 -8.85
CA ALA A 71 -12.60 3.35 -9.44
C ALA A 71 -11.76 4.63 -9.28
N SER A 72 -11.13 4.84 -8.12
CA SER A 72 -10.25 5.98 -7.90
C SER A 72 -9.01 5.92 -8.79
N LEU A 73 -8.39 4.75 -8.95
CA LEU A 73 -7.22 4.57 -9.81
C LEU A 73 -7.55 4.79 -11.28
N PHE A 74 -8.69 4.28 -11.75
CA PHE A 74 -9.17 4.51 -13.10
C PHE A 74 -9.44 6.00 -13.36
N GLN A 75 -10.13 6.67 -12.43
CA GLN A 75 -10.39 8.11 -12.53
C GLN A 75 -9.09 8.93 -12.51
N SER A 76 -8.14 8.58 -11.63
CA SER A 76 -6.83 9.23 -11.58
C SER A 76 -6.05 9.03 -12.87
N PHE A 77 -6.04 7.82 -13.42
CA PHE A 77 -5.39 7.52 -14.70
C PHE A 77 -6.00 8.34 -15.85
N HIS A 78 -7.33 8.31 -15.98
CA HIS A 78 -8.03 9.10 -16.99
C HIS A 78 -7.71 10.59 -16.86
N ALA A 79 -7.79 11.14 -15.65
CA ALA A 79 -7.47 12.54 -15.40
C ALA A 79 -6.01 12.88 -15.74
N LEU A 80 -5.03 12.04 -15.38
CA LEU A 80 -3.62 12.25 -15.75
C LEU A 80 -3.45 12.39 -17.26
N VAL A 81 -4.08 11.51 -18.04
CA VAL A 81 -4.00 11.49 -19.49
C VAL A 81 -4.75 12.67 -20.11
N SER A 82 -6.00 12.92 -19.71
CA SER A 82 -6.80 14.02 -20.29
C SER A 82 -6.19 15.39 -20.03
N GLU A 83 -5.70 15.64 -18.82
CA GLU A 83 -5.26 16.96 -18.39
C GLU A 83 -3.89 17.30 -18.97
N ALA A 84 -3.00 16.32 -19.06
CA ALA A 84 -1.73 16.48 -19.76
C ALA A 84 -1.95 16.68 -21.27
N TYR A 85 -2.92 15.98 -21.87
CA TYR A 85 -3.28 16.18 -23.28
C TYR A 85 -3.89 17.57 -23.51
N LEU A 86 -4.75 18.08 -22.62
CA LEU A 86 -5.32 19.42 -22.73
C LEU A 86 -4.24 20.51 -22.67
N ILE A 87 -3.23 20.36 -21.80
CA ILE A 87 -2.08 21.27 -21.77
C ILE A 87 -1.35 21.26 -23.12
N TYR A 88 -1.05 20.06 -23.65
CA TYR A 88 -0.40 19.90 -24.95
C TYR A 88 -1.22 20.53 -26.10
N TYR A 89 -2.51 20.25 -26.15
CA TYR A 89 -3.41 20.74 -27.19
C TYR A 89 -3.54 22.26 -27.17
N ALA A 90 -3.67 22.85 -25.97
CA ALA A 90 -3.78 24.31 -25.80
C ALA A 90 -2.53 25.06 -26.27
N GLU A 91 -1.34 24.50 -26.02
CA GLU A 91 -0.07 25.06 -26.49
C GLU A 91 0.03 25.06 -28.03
N LEU A 92 -0.42 23.99 -28.69
CA LEU A 92 -0.25 23.84 -30.13
C LEU A 92 -1.32 24.54 -30.98
N HIS A 93 -2.58 24.54 -30.55
CA HIS A 93 -3.70 24.86 -31.45
C HIS A 93 -4.42 26.15 -31.12
N THR A 94 -4.51 26.54 -29.84
CA THR A 94 -5.36 27.67 -29.44
C THR A 94 -4.57 28.91 -29.07
N ASN A 95 -3.23 28.81 -28.91
CA ASN A 95 -2.41 29.85 -28.27
C ASN A 95 -2.98 30.33 -26.92
N ASP A 96 -3.90 29.55 -26.31
CA ASP A 96 -4.51 29.85 -25.03
C ASP A 96 -3.64 29.24 -23.93
N THR A 97 -2.42 29.78 -23.84
CA THR A 97 -1.41 29.41 -22.85
C THR A 97 -1.47 30.36 -21.67
N SER A 98 -2.69 30.73 -21.29
CA SER A 98 -2.90 31.48 -20.05
C SER A 98 -2.22 30.72 -18.92
N LYS A 99 -1.28 31.38 -18.24
CA LYS A 99 -0.50 30.77 -17.14
C LYS A 99 -1.42 30.14 -16.09
N THR A 100 -2.62 30.70 -15.93
CA THR A 100 -3.67 30.20 -15.04
C THR A 100 -4.21 28.83 -15.46
N PHE A 101 -4.38 28.58 -16.77
CA PHE A 101 -4.86 27.30 -17.29
C PHE A 101 -3.83 26.19 -17.05
N VAL A 102 -2.57 26.43 -17.45
CA VAL A 102 -1.47 25.48 -17.23
C VAL A 102 -1.28 25.18 -15.74
N TYR A 103 -1.31 26.22 -14.90
CA TYR A 103 -1.22 26.06 -13.45
C TYR A 103 -2.36 25.22 -12.88
N ASN A 104 -3.61 25.49 -13.27
CA ASN A 104 -4.78 24.75 -12.80
C ASN A 104 -4.69 23.26 -13.15
N ASN A 105 -4.37 22.93 -14.40
CA ASN A 105 -4.25 21.53 -14.84
C ASN A 105 -3.05 20.83 -14.20
N GLY A 106 -1.94 21.55 -14.00
CA GLY A 106 -0.76 21.04 -13.27
C GLY A 106 -1.06 20.70 -11.81
N VAL A 107 -1.81 21.55 -11.10
CA VAL A 107 -2.28 21.26 -9.74
C VAL A 107 -3.13 20.00 -9.73
N TRP A 108 -4.01 19.85 -10.71
CA TRP A 108 -4.89 18.70 -10.80
C TRP A 108 -4.14 17.38 -11.06
N ILE A 109 -3.18 17.39 -11.98
CA ILE A 109 -2.26 16.28 -12.23
C ILE A 109 -1.53 15.88 -10.94
N THR A 110 -1.01 16.88 -10.21
CA THR A 110 -0.31 16.67 -8.94
C THR A 110 -1.23 16.01 -7.91
N CYS A 111 -2.49 16.44 -7.80
CA CYS A 111 -3.47 15.81 -6.92
C CYS A 111 -3.69 14.33 -7.26
N GLN A 112 -3.71 13.94 -8.54
CA GLN A 112 -3.83 12.53 -8.92
C GLN A 112 -2.61 11.71 -8.53
N PHE A 113 -1.40 12.25 -8.73
CA PHE A 113 -0.17 11.59 -8.26
C PHE A 113 -0.16 11.39 -6.74
N ILE A 114 -0.61 12.37 -5.96
CA ILE A 114 -0.72 12.23 -4.50
C ILE A 114 -1.63 11.05 -4.12
N LYS A 115 -2.77 10.87 -4.80
CA LYS A 115 -3.65 9.72 -4.51
C LYS A 115 -2.98 8.39 -4.77
N ILE A 116 -2.34 8.25 -5.94
CA ILE A 116 -1.64 7.02 -6.33
C ILE A 116 -0.46 6.75 -5.37
N TYR A 117 0.27 7.80 -5.00
CA TYR A 117 1.34 7.73 -4.00
C TYR A 117 0.85 7.22 -2.65
N LEU A 118 -0.24 7.80 -2.12
CA LEU A 118 -0.79 7.40 -0.82
C LEU A 118 -1.23 5.93 -0.81
N LEU A 119 -1.88 5.46 -1.87
CA LEU A 119 -2.24 4.04 -2.03
C LEU A 119 -0.99 3.15 -2.05
N SER A 120 -0.03 3.47 -2.92
CA SER A 120 1.21 2.70 -3.09
C SER A 120 2.05 2.66 -1.82
N TYR A 121 2.18 3.80 -1.13
CA TYR A 121 2.91 3.92 0.11
C TYR A 121 2.26 3.09 1.22
N SER A 122 0.93 3.16 1.37
CA SER A 122 0.22 2.42 2.41
C SER A 122 0.41 0.91 2.32
N GLY A 123 0.24 0.31 1.13
CA GLY A 123 0.45 -1.13 0.97
C GLY A 123 1.92 -1.53 1.05
N ASN A 124 2.85 -0.68 0.58
CA ASN A 124 4.28 -0.93 0.74
C ASN A 124 4.73 -0.90 2.20
N SER A 125 4.25 0.07 2.99
CA SER A 125 4.54 0.17 4.43
C SER A 125 4.04 -1.04 5.20
N LEU A 126 2.83 -1.52 4.90
CA LEU A 126 2.27 -2.71 5.54
C LEU A 126 3.13 -3.96 5.23
N LYS A 127 3.48 -4.16 3.95
CA LYS A 127 4.33 -5.26 3.51
C LYS A 127 5.71 -5.20 4.19
N ALA A 128 6.31 -4.02 4.23
CA ALA A 128 7.62 -3.82 4.83
C ALA A 128 7.62 -4.14 6.34
N GLU A 129 6.56 -3.76 7.07
CA GLU A 129 6.49 -4.06 8.49
C GLU A 129 6.28 -5.56 8.75
N ALA A 130 5.45 -6.23 7.95
CA ALA A 130 5.31 -7.69 8.02
C ALA A 130 6.63 -8.43 7.76
N PHE A 131 7.45 -7.93 6.83
CA PHE A 131 8.77 -8.48 6.55
C PHE A 131 9.72 -8.35 7.75
N LYS A 132 9.72 -7.19 8.43
CA LYS A 132 10.54 -6.96 9.63
C LYS A 132 10.19 -7.90 10.78
N ILE A 133 8.94 -8.31 10.92
CA ILE A 133 8.55 -9.32 11.93
C ILE A 133 9.26 -10.64 11.63
N GLY A 134 9.27 -11.07 10.36
CA GLY A 134 9.97 -12.28 9.94
C GLY A 134 11.48 -12.21 10.20
N GLU A 135 12.10 -11.07 9.90
CA GLU A 135 13.51 -10.83 10.23
C GLU A 135 13.75 -10.87 11.75
N ALA A 136 12.92 -10.15 12.53
CA ALA A 136 13.05 -10.12 13.99
C ALA A 136 12.89 -11.52 14.62
N LEU A 137 11.98 -12.34 14.08
CA LEU A 137 11.76 -13.70 14.55
C LEU A 137 12.97 -14.62 14.29
N HIS A 138 13.72 -14.39 13.21
CA HIS A 138 14.94 -15.16 12.93
C HIS A 138 16.07 -14.87 13.92
N TYR A 139 16.09 -13.69 14.54
CA TYR A 139 17.09 -13.33 15.56
C TYR A 139 16.73 -13.79 16.98
N VAL A 140 15.51 -14.33 17.17
CA VAL A 140 15.12 -14.90 18.46
C VAL A 140 15.96 -16.15 18.72
N SER A 141 16.74 -16.14 19.81
CA SER A 141 17.65 -17.24 20.13
C SER A 141 16.88 -18.56 20.32
N THR A 142 17.22 -19.54 19.49
CA THR A 142 16.74 -20.93 19.61
C THR A 142 17.79 -21.86 20.22
N GLU A 143 19.03 -21.39 20.42
CA GLU A 143 20.12 -22.20 20.97
C GLU A 143 19.93 -22.44 22.47
N GLY A 144 20.00 -23.71 22.89
CA GLY A 144 19.81 -24.11 24.29
C GLY A 144 18.35 -24.11 24.78
N GLN A 145 17.39 -23.86 23.90
CA GLN A 145 15.95 -23.86 24.21
C GLN A 145 15.31 -25.24 24.00
N GLY A 146 14.21 -25.52 24.69
CA GLY A 146 13.47 -26.77 24.54
C GLY A 146 12.81 -26.93 23.16
N LEU A 147 12.60 -28.17 22.72
CA LEU A 147 11.99 -28.52 21.41
C LEU A 147 10.67 -27.77 21.14
N ARG A 148 9.87 -27.54 22.19
CA ARG A 148 8.59 -26.82 22.09
C ARG A 148 8.75 -25.37 21.61
N TRP A 149 9.71 -24.63 22.16
CA TRP A 149 9.98 -23.24 21.75
C TRP A 149 10.35 -23.15 20.27
N MET A 150 11.26 -24.03 19.84
CA MET A 150 11.69 -24.09 18.43
C MET A 150 10.51 -24.38 17.50
N MET A 151 9.59 -25.27 17.89
CA MET A 151 8.39 -25.55 17.10
C MET A 151 7.45 -24.34 17.02
N GLU A 152 7.27 -23.57 18.09
CA GLU A 152 6.41 -22.38 18.10
C GLU A 152 7.00 -21.25 17.23
N VAL A 153 8.31 -20.98 17.34
CA VAL A 153 9.02 -20.02 16.47
C VAL A 153 8.91 -20.43 15.01
N GLN A 154 9.13 -21.73 14.71
CA GLN A 154 9.03 -22.26 13.37
C GLN A 154 7.59 -22.18 12.81
N HIS A 155 6.59 -22.44 13.64
CA HIS A 155 5.18 -22.31 13.28
C HIS A 155 4.86 -20.87 12.89
N PHE A 156 5.23 -19.90 13.74
CA PHE A 156 4.98 -18.49 13.45
C PHE A 156 5.72 -18.03 12.18
N SER A 157 7.00 -18.40 12.02
CA SER A 157 7.78 -18.09 10.81
C SER A 157 7.12 -18.64 9.54
N THR A 158 6.61 -19.87 9.62
CA THR A 158 5.86 -20.49 8.52
C THR A 158 4.57 -19.73 8.22
N MET A 159 3.84 -19.31 9.24
CA MET A 159 2.63 -18.52 9.08
C MET A 159 2.88 -17.17 8.39
N LEU A 160 3.92 -16.43 8.80
CA LEU A 160 4.33 -15.17 8.17
C LEU A 160 4.62 -15.33 6.66
N LYS A 161 5.17 -16.49 6.27
CA LYS A 161 5.47 -16.80 4.87
C LYS A 161 4.21 -17.06 4.03
N TYR A 162 3.23 -17.76 4.58
CA TYR A 162 2.00 -18.11 3.85
C TYR A 162 0.93 -17.01 3.87
N GLN A 163 0.88 -16.20 4.95
CA GLN A 163 -0.09 -15.13 5.12
C GLN A 163 0.47 -13.78 4.65
N SER A 164 0.57 -13.59 3.33
CA SER A 164 1.10 -12.33 2.78
C SER A 164 0.24 -11.11 3.15
N MET A 165 0.91 -10.11 3.73
CA MET A 165 0.34 -8.79 4.02
C MET A 165 0.25 -7.86 2.79
N ASP A 166 0.38 -8.42 1.58
CA ASP A 166 0.17 -7.68 0.33
C ASP A 166 -1.30 -7.29 0.14
N ILE A 167 -1.56 -6.00 -0.11
CA ILE A 167 -2.89 -5.51 -0.50
C ILE A 167 -2.97 -5.52 -2.03
N SER A 168 -4.04 -6.09 -2.57
CA SER A 168 -4.27 -6.18 -4.02
C SER A 168 -5.73 -5.91 -4.37
N VAL A 169 -5.95 -5.27 -5.51
CA VAL A 169 -7.29 -4.95 -6.00
C VAL A 169 -7.80 -6.12 -6.83
N PHE A 170 -8.84 -6.83 -6.36
CA PHE A 170 -9.41 -8.03 -6.98
C PHE A 170 -8.38 -9.10 -7.38
N GLY A 171 -7.19 -9.10 -6.74
CA GLY A 171 -6.08 -9.98 -7.09
C GLY A 171 -5.34 -9.65 -8.40
N TYR A 172 -5.72 -8.62 -9.15
CA TYR A 172 -5.07 -8.29 -10.43
C TYR A 172 -3.76 -7.52 -10.27
N PHE A 173 -3.72 -6.53 -9.38
CA PHE A 173 -2.51 -5.74 -9.14
C PHE A 173 -2.37 -5.35 -7.68
N SER A 174 -1.13 -5.31 -7.21
CA SER A 174 -0.78 -4.99 -5.83
C SER A 174 -0.60 -3.50 -5.62
N LEU A 175 -1.04 -3.00 -4.46
CA LEU A 175 -0.90 -1.60 -4.04
C LEU A 175 0.48 -1.37 -3.40
N ASN A 176 1.56 -1.61 -4.15
CA ASN A 176 2.93 -1.44 -3.68
C ASN A 176 3.67 -0.36 -4.51
N ALA A 177 4.97 -0.21 -4.28
CA ALA A 177 5.79 0.80 -4.96
C ALA A 177 5.76 0.70 -6.51
N THR A 178 5.46 -0.46 -7.10
CA THR A 178 5.40 -0.61 -8.56
C THR A 178 4.15 0.03 -9.17
N LEU A 179 3.09 0.26 -8.38
CA LEU A 179 1.84 0.86 -8.86
C LEU A 179 2.07 2.26 -9.44
N MET A 180 2.83 3.12 -8.73
CA MET A 180 3.15 4.46 -9.24
C MET A 180 3.90 4.41 -10.57
N PHE A 181 4.92 3.54 -10.65
CA PHE A 181 5.72 3.40 -11.86
C PHE A 181 4.85 2.94 -13.04
N ASN A 182 4.06 1.88 -12.85
CA ASN A 182 3.18 1.34 -13.87
C ASN A 182 2.14 2.39 -14.33
N MET A 183 1.50 3.09 -13.41
CA MET A 183 0.54 4.14 -13.75
C MET A 183 1.17 5.28 -14.55
N SER A 184 2.38 5.71 -14.16
CA SER A 184 3.10 6.79 -14.83
C SER A 184 3.54 6.38 -16.23
N ALA A 185 4.15 5.19 -16.37
CA ALA A 185 4.60 4.65 -17.64
C ALA A 185 3.44 4.41 -18.61
N SER A 186 2.31 3.88 -18.12
CA SER A 186 1.10 3.73 -18.93
C SER A 186 0.56 5.09 -19.35
N ALA A 187 0.45 6.07 -18.45
CA ALA A 187 -0.08 7.39 -18.79
C ALA A 187 0.76 8.09 -19.87
N ILE A 188 2.09 8.03 -19.75
CA ILE A 188 3.03 8.55 -20.75
C ILE A 188 2.83 7.84 -22.09
N THR A 189 2.74 6.51 -22.10
CA THR A 189 2.51 5.73 -23.32
C THR A 189 1.22 6.15 -24.02
N TYR A 190 0.11 6.26 -23.28
CA TYR A 190 -1.17 6.70 -23.83
C TYR A 190 -1.12 8.15 -24.34
N LEU A 191 -0.42 9.04 -23.64
CA LEU A 191 -0.21 10.41 -24.09
C LEU A 191 0.55 10.47 -25.42
N ILE A 192 1.63 9.71 -25.56
CA ILE A 192 2.39 9.62 -26.81
C ILE A 192 1.49 9.16 -27.96
N ILE A 193 0.68 8.12 -27.73
CA ILE A 193 -0.27 7.62 -28.72
C ILE A 193 -1.27 8.71 -29.12
N MET A 194 -1.89 9.38 -28.15
CA MET A 194 -2.85 10.44 -28.46
C MET A 194 -2.20 11.60 -29.23
N VAL A 195 -0.98 11.99 -28.88
CA VAL A 195 -0.23 13.04 -29.60
C VAL A 195 0.10 12.61 -31.02
N GLN A 196 0.43 11.34 -31.26
CA GLN A 196 0.77 10.84 -32.60
C GLN A 196 -0.44 10.75 -33.54
N PHE A 197 -1.65 10.56 -33.00
CA PHE A 197 -2.88 10.43 -33.77
C PHE A 197 -3.81 11.66 -33.67
N ALA A 198 -3.36 12.73 -33.02
CA ALA A 198 -4.02 14.04 -33.00
C ALA A 198 -3.67 14.84 -34.27
#